data_AF-A0A7X6S261-F1
#
_entry.id   AF-A0A7X6S261-F1
#
_cell.length_a   1.000
_cell.length_b   1.000
_cell.length_c   1.000
_cell.angle_alpha   90.00
_cell.angle_beta   90.00
_cell.angle_gamma   90.00
#
_symmetry.space_group_name_H-M   'P 1'
#
loop_
_entity.id
_entity.type
_entity.pdbx_description
1 polymer ?
#
loop_
_entity_poly.entity_id
_entity_poly.type
_entity_poly.pdbx_seq_one_letter_code
_entity_poly.pdbx_strand_id
1 'polypeptide(L)'
;MNKVKRKFYRNTPAFTMMAWSSFLLFVGMMLIGLYTLKEPLMVKGYYLMASIGLISSSFTVAKVVRDNQEDEDDFNNWKEEVSTQNTTQD
;
A
#
# COMPACT_ATOMS: atom_id res chain seq x y z
N MET A 1 34.23 6.52 12.41
CA MET A 1 33.86 6.77 10.99
C MET A 1 32.37 6.50 10.85
N ASN A 2 31.53 7.54 10.82
CA ASN A 2 30.06 7.39 10.78
C ASN A 2 29.62 6.93 9.39
N LYS A 3 29.16 5.67 9.26
CA LYS A 3 28.52 5.18 8.03
C LYS A 3 27.05 5.59 8.05
N VAL A 4 26.73 6.74 7.48
CA VAL A 4 25.34 7.17 7.28
C VAL A 4 24.74 6.32 6.15
N LYS A 5 23.92 5.31 6.48
CA LYS A 5 23.13 4.56 5.48
C LYS A 5 22.12 5.52 4.83
N ARG A 6 22.33 5.86 3.55
CA ARG A 6 21.38 6.68 2.79
C ARG A 6 20.19 5.80 2.38
N LYS A 7 18.98 6.08 2.89
CA LYS A 7 17.74 5.46 2.38
C LYS A 7 17.56 5.88 0.91
N PHE A 8 17.71 4.93 0.00
CA PHE A 8 17.42 5.14 -1.42
C PHE A 8 15.90 5.06 -1.60
N TYR A 9 15.25 6.18 -1.93
CA TYR A 9 13.80 6.19 -2.18
C TYR A 9 13.53 5.43 -3.47
N ARG A 10 12.90 4.25 -3.36
CA ARG A 10 12.67 3.32 -4.48
C ARG A 10 11.62 3.79 -5.48
N ASN A 11 10.77 4.75 -5.10
CA ASN A 11 9.53 5.03 -5.82
C ASN A 11 9.59 6.41 -6.45
N THR A 12 9.62 6.55 -7.77
CA THR A 12 9.49 7.88 -8.39
C THR A 12 8.09 8.46 -8.08
N PRO A 13 7.94 9.74 -7.71
CA PRO A 13 6.63 10.35 -7.41
C PRO A 13 5.59 10.17 -8.53
N ALA A 14 6.04 9.97 -9.78
CA ALA A 14 5.19 9.63 -10.92
C ALA A 14 4.38 8.33 -10.74
N PHE A 15 4.95 7.28 -10.14
CA PHE A 15 4.24 6.02 -9.90
C PHE A 15 3.16 6.18 -8.83
N THR A 16 3.43 6.96 -7.78
CA THR A 16 2.45 7.28 -6.74
C THR A 16 1.27 8.07 -7.30
N MET A 17 1.52 9.03 -8.21
CA MET A 17 0.45 9.77 -8.87
C MET A 17 -0.40 8.91 -9.80
N MET A 18 0.22 7.99 -10.56
CA MET A 18 -0.54 7.05 -11.40
C MET A 18 -1.45 6.14 -10.58
N ALA A 19 -0.98 5.64 -9.43
CA ALA A 19 -1.78 4.82 -8.53
C ALA A 19 -2.99 5.57 -7.94
N TRP A 20 -2.82 6.84 -7.57
CA TRP A 20 -3.92 7.67 -7.09
C TRP A 20 -4.91 8.04 -8.21
N SER A 21 -4.41 8.28 -9.42
CA SER A 21 -5.25 8.59 -10.57
C SER A 21 -6.14 7.42 -10.96
N SER A 22 -5.60 6.19 -10.99
CA SER A 22 -6.41 5.00 -11.29
C SER A 22 -7.45 4.76 -10.21
N PHE A 23 -7.08 4.90 -8.93
CA PHE A 23 -8.02 4.75 -7.82
C PHE A 23 -9.22 5.70 -7.93
N LEU A 24 -8.98 7.00 -8.16
CA LEU A 24 -10.04 7.99 -8.32
C LEU A 24 -10.93 7.71 -9.54
N LEU A 25 -10.32 7.25 -10.64
CA LEU A 25 -11.06 6.89 -11.85
C LEU A 25 -12.01 5.71 -11.60
N PHE A 26 -11.56 4.65 -10.92
CA PHE A 26 -12.39 3.50 -10.60
C PHE A 26 -13.49 3.84 -9.57
N VAL A 27 -13.19 4.65 -8.56
CA VAL A 27 -14.21 5.14 -7.61
C VAL A 27 -15.27 5.97 -8.35
N GLY A 28 -14.86 6.86 -9.25
CA GLY A 28 -15.77 7.64 -10.09
C GLY A 28 -16.65 6.75 -10.97
N MET A 29 -16.08 5.75 -11.64
CA MET A 29 -16.84 4.76 -12.42
C MET A 29 -17.87 4.02 -11.56
N MET A 30 -17.53 3.64 -10.32
CA MET A 30 -18.47 2.97 -9.42
C MET A 30 -19.65 3.87 -9.06
N LEU A 31 -19.39 5.14 -8.75
CA LEU A 31 -20.44 6.12 -8.43
C LEU A 31 -21.38 6.36 -9.63
N ILE A 32 -20.83 6.47 -10.84
CA ILE A 32 -21.61 6.62 -12.08
C ILE A 32 -22.47 5.38 -12.33
N GLY A 33 -21.92 4.18 -12.13
CA GLY A 33 -22.67 2.92 -12.23
C GLY A 33 -23.84 2.86 -11.25
N LEU A 34 -23.61 3.28 -10.00
CA LEU A 34 -24.64 3.30 -8.96
C LEU A 34 -25.72 4.38 -9.20
N TYR A 35 -25.35 5.52 -9.80
CA TYR A 35 -26.28 6.59 -10.18
C TYR A 35 -27.21 6.16 -11.32
N THR A 36 -26.67 5.43 -12.30
CA THR A 36 -27.43 4.94 -13.46
C THR A 36 -28.44 3.86 -13.07
N LEU A 37 -28.18 3.12 -11.98
CA LEU A 37 -29.03 2.02 -11.55
C LEU A 37 -30.39 2.55 -11.03
N LYS A 38 -31.51 2.05 -11.56
CA LYS A 38 -32.86 2.50 -11.19
C LYS A 38 -33.53 1.58 -10.16
N GLU A 39 -32.82 1.36 -9.06
CA GLU A 39 -33.21 0.49 -7.94
C GLU A 39 -33.63 1.29 -6.69
N PRO A 40 -34.37 0.70 -5.73
CA PRO A 40 -34.76 1.37 -4.51
C PRO A 40 -33.53 1.71 -3.64
N LEU A 41 -33.64 2.79 -2.87
CA LEU A 41 -32.54 3.40 -2.12
C LEU A 41 -31.84 2.42 -1.15
N MET A 42 -32.61 1.49 -0.59
CA MET A 42 -32.12 0.44 0.31
C MET A 42 -31.11 -0.50 -0.38
N VAL A 43 -31.39 -0.93 -1.61
CA VAL A 43 -30.51 -1.83 -2.37
C VAL A 43 -29.24 -1.09 -2.82
N LYS A 44 -29.38 0.17 -3.24
CA LYS A 44 -28.24 1.04 -3.56
C LYS A 44 -27.29 1.23 -2.38
N GLY A 45 -27.85 1.41 -1.18
CA GLY A 45 -27.09 1.54 0.05
C GLY A 45 -26.24 0.29 0.35
N TYR A 46 -26.80 -0.91 0.14
CA TYR A 46 -26.08 -2.16 0.35
C TYR A 46 -24.86 -2.29 -0.57
N TYR A 47 -25.01 -1.99 -1.86
CA TYR A 47 -23.90 -1.99 -2.82
C TYR A 47 -22.82 -0.94 -2.49
N LEU A 48 -23.23 0.24 -2.01
CA LEU A 48 -22.29 1.27 -1.58
C LEU A 48 -21.48 0.82 -0.35
N MET A 49 -22.14 0.25 0.66
CA MET A 49 -21.46 -0.24 1.86
C MET A 49 -20.50 -1.40 1.55
N ALA A 50 -20.92 -2.35 0.71
CA ALA A 50 -20.09 -3.47 0.28
C ALA A 50 -18.87 -2.99 -0.52
N SER A 51 -19.04 -2.04 -1.45
CA SER A 51 -17.93 -1.50 -2.25
C SER A 51 -16.92 -0.73 -1.40
N ILE A 52 -17.38 0.13 -0.47
CA ILE A 52 -16.48 0.85 0.44
C ILE A 52 -15.72 -0.13 1.35
N GLY A 53 -16.40 -1.12 1.90
CA GLY A 53 -15.78 -2.15 2.74
C GLY A 53 -14.72 -2.96 1.99
N LEU A 54 -15.03 -3.38 0.75
CA LEU A 54 -14.12 -4.13 -0.10
C LEU A 54 -12.86 -3.32 -0.46
N ILE A 55 -13.05 -2.05 -0.81
CA ILE A 55 -11.95 -1.12 -1.12
C ILE A 55 -11.05 -0.95 0.11
N SER A 56 -11.64 -0.62 1.27
CA SER A 56 -10.90 -0.42 2.52
C SER A 56 -10.10 -1.66 2.92
N SER A 57 -10.72 -2.84 2.83
CA SER A 57 -10.06 -4.13 3.10
C SER A 57 -8.88 -4.37 2.15
N SER A 58 -9.09 -4.20 0.84
CA SER A 58 -8.04 -4.38 -0.16
C SER A 58 -6.84 -3.46 0.06
N PHE A 59 -7.08 -2.19 0.41
CA PHE A 59 -6.00 -1.25 0.74
C PHE A 59 -5.26 -1.61 2.03
N THR A 60 -5.98 -2.13 3.03
CA THR A 60 -5.36 -2.54 4.30
C THR A 60 -4.43 -3.72 4.06
N VAL A 61 -4.89 -4.74 3.32
CA VAL A 61 -4.06 -5.89 2.93
C VAL A 61 -2.84 -5.43 2.13
N ALA A 62 -3.02 -4.53 1.16
CA ALA A 62 -1.92 -4.00 0.36
C ALA A 62 -0.87 -3.27 1.23
N LYS A 63 -1.30 -2.49 2.24
CA LYS A 63 -0.39 -1.87 3.20
C LYS A 63 0.36 -2.91 4.02
N VAL A 64 -0.37 -3.85 4.64
CA VAL A 64 0.23 -4.90 5.48
C VAL A 64 1.26 -5.73 4.71
N VAL A 65 0.97 -6.11 3.46
CA VAL A 65 1.93 -6.85 2.62
C VAL A 65 3.19 -6.04 2.35
N ARG A 66 3.05 -4.75 2.05
CA ARG A 66 4.19 -3.86 1.80
C ARG A 66 5.01 -3.64 3.07
N ASP A 67 4.33 -3.43 4.20
CA ASP A 67 4.98 -3.18 5.48
C ASP A 67 5.74 -4.45 5.94
N ASN A 68 5.19 -5.65 5.73
CA ASN A 68 5.91 -6.91 5.97
C ASN A 68 7.17 -7.06 5.11
N GLN A 69 7.15 -6.59 3.85
CA GLN A 69 8.33 -6.60 2.98
C GLN A 69 9.40 -5.62 3.48
N GLU A 70 9.00 -4.42 3.92
CA GLU A 70 9.90 -3.43 4.51
C GLU A 70 10.53 -3.96 5.82
N ASP A 71 9.75 -4.67 6.65
CA ASP A 71 10.23 -5.29 7.90
C ASP A 71 11.25 -6.43 7.66
N GLU A 72 11.02 -7.29 6.65
CA GLU A 72 11.95 -8.37 6.28
C GLU A 72 13.30 -7.82 5.76
N ASP A 73 13.26 -6.78 4.93
CA ASP A 73 14.45 -6.11 4.41
C ASP A 73 15.27 -5.47 5.55
N ASP A 74 14.60 -4.80 6.50
CA ASP A 74 15.24 -4.18 7.65
C ASP A 74 15.87 -5.22 8.60
N PHE A 75 15.20 -6.36 8.80
CA PHE A 75 15.74 -7.48 9.59
C PHE A 75 17.00 -8.09 8.95
N ASN A 76 16.99 -8.32 7.63
CA ASN A 76 18.15 -8.86 6.91
C ASN A 76 19.35 -7.91 6.97
N ASN A 77 19.11 -6.60 6.82
CA ASN A 77 20.15 -5.58 6.95
C ASN A 77 20.77 -5.54 8.35
N TRP A 78 19.94 -5.63 9.40
CA TRP A 78 20.43 -5.70 10.78
C TRP A 78 21.25 -6.97 11.03
N LYS A 79 20.80 -8.11 10.48
CA LYS A 79 21.52 -9.39 10.58
C LYS A 79 22.90 -9.34 9.90
N GLU A 80 23.00 -8.71 8.74
CA GLU A 80 24.29 -8.44 8.07
C GLU A 80 25.18 -7.50 8.89
N GLU A 81 24.63 -6.44 9.49
CA GLU A 81 25.40 -5.54 10.35
C GLU A 81 25.98 -6.28 11.56
N VAL A 82 25.19 -7.12 12.22
CA VAL A 82 25.63 -7.92 13.38
C VAL A 82 26.69 -8.95 12.99
N SER A 83 26.52 -9.66 11.86
CA SER A 83 27.52 -10.63 11.41
C SER A 83 28.86 -9.96 11.05
N THR A 84 28.81 -8.80 10.40
CA THR A 84 30.01 -8.04 10.01
C THR A 84 30.78 -7.51 11.23
N GLN A 85 30.08 -7.07 12.27
CA GLN A 85 30.69 -6.64 13.54
C GLN A 85 31.38 -7.81 14.24
N ASN A 86 30.72 -8.97 14.32
CA ASN A 86 31.27 -10.15 14.98
C ASN A 86 32.53 -10.69 14.29
N THR A 87 32.64 -10.61 12.95
CA THR A 87 33.84 -11.05 12.20
C THR A 87 35.01 -10.05 12.27
N THR A 88 34.78 -8.79 12.63
CA THR A 88 35.84 -7.76 12.72
C THR A 88 36.52 -7.73 14.10
N GLN A 89 35.97 -8.46 15.08
CA GLN A 89 36.47 -8.47 16.46
C GLN A 89 37.47 -9.61 16.76
N ASP A 90 37.72 -10.49 15.79
CA ASP A 90 38.74 -11.57 15.83
C ASP A 90 40.02 -11.20 15.06
#